data_AF-A0A7W0EIH1-F1
#
_entry.id   AF-A0A7W0EIH1-F1
#
_cell.length_a   1.000
_cell.length_b   1.000
_cell.length_c   1.000
_cell.angle_alpha   90.00
_cell.angle_beta   90.00
_cell.angle_gamma   90.00
#
_symmetry.space_group_name_H-M   'P 1'
#
loop_
_entity.id
_entity.type
_entity.pdbx_description
1 polymer ?
#
loop_
_entity_poly.entity_id
_entity_poly.type
_entity_poly.pdbx_seq_one_letter_code
_entity_poly.pdbx_strand_id
1 'polypeptide(L)'
;MLFLEEHELDTPKIHRLVTLFGKVEVLLGRSVDLSMLQTLDALYIEARYPGELGLLPHGRPSAADAERFSIFANAVFQTAAVRLNQL
;
A
#
# COMPACT_ATOMS: atom_id res chain seq x y z
N MET A 1 -3.05 0.06 -9.54
CA MET A 1 -3.50 -0.60 -10.77
C MET A 1 -3.15 0.29 -11.96
N LEU A 2 -3.69 1.52 -12.05
CA LEU A 2 -3.33 2.52 -13.07
C LEU A 2 -1.81 2.71 -13.29
N PHE A 3 -1.03 2.84 -12.21
CA PHE A 3 0.43 3.00 -12.34
C PHE A 3 1.15 1.86 -13.08
N LEU A 4 0.69 0.63 -12.87
CA LEU A 4 1.25 -0.56 -13.52
C LEU A 4 0.81 -0.62 -15.00
N GLU A 5 -0.46 -0.29 -15.28
CA GLU A 5 -1.02 -0.24 -16.64
C GLU A 5 -0.23 0.74 -17.50
N GLU A 6 0.08 1.92 -16.97
CA GLU A 6 0.79 2.97 -17.69
C GLU A 6 2.26 2.66 -18.00
N HIS A 7 2.83 1.67 -17.33
CA HIS A 7 4.18 1.18 -17.58
C HIS A 7 4.18 -0.18 -18.30
N GLU A 8 3.05 -0.58 -18.89
CA GLU A 8 2.86 -1.85 -19.61
C GLU A 8 3.24 -3.08 -18.76
N LEU A 9 3.15 -2.97 -17.43
CA LEU A 9 3.42 -4.05 -16.50
C LEU A 9 2.15 -4.89 -16.30
N ASP A 10 2.34 -6.20 -16.14
CA ASP A 10 1.27 -7.11 -15.73
C ASP A 10 0.58 -6.61 -14.46
N THR A 11 -0.74 -6.44 -14.54
CA THR A 11 -1.63 -5.88 -13.52
C THR A 11 -2.44 -6.98 -12.83
N PRO A 12 -1.81 -7.78 -11.96
CA PRO A 12 -2.51 -8.84 -11.26
C PRO A 12 -3.62 -8.23 -10.42
N LYS A 13 -4.82 -8.85 -10.48
CA LYS A 13 -5.98 -8.47 -9.65
C LYS A 13 -5.82 -8.99 -8.23
N ILE A 14 -4.72 -8.59 -7.59
CA ILE A 14 -4.35 -8.95 -6.22
C ILE A 14 -4.29 -7.69 -5.36
N HIS A 15 -4.55 -7.87 -4.08
CA HIS A 15 -4.48 -6.81 -3.08
C HIS A 15 -3.36 -7.11 -2.08
N ARG A 16 -2.15 -7.30 -2.63
CA ARG A 16 -0.91 -7.54 -1.87
C ARG A 16 0.07 -6.43 -2.20
N LEU A 17 0.02 -5.35 -1.42
CA LEU A 17 0.82 -4.14 -1.56
C LEU A 17 2.31 -4.45 -1.67
N VAL A 18 2.85 -5.38 -0.87
CA VAL A 18 4.28 -5.75 -0.96
C VAL A 18 4.61 -6.34 -2.34
N THR A 19 3.72 -7.16 -2.88
CA THR A 19 3.92 -7.80 -4.21
C THR A 19 3.79 -6.78 -5.33
N LEU A 20 2.81 -5.89 -5.23
CA LEU A 20 2.62 -4.82 -6.19
C LEU A 20 3.80 -3.83 -6.15
N PHE A 21 4.30 -3.49 -4.96
CA PHE A 21 5.45 -2.62 -4.79
C PHE A 21 6.71 -3.21 -5.42
N GLY A 22 6.98 -4.50 -5.23
CA GLY A 22 8.13 -5.16 -5.86
C GLY A 22 8.14 -5.10 -7.40
N LYS A 23 6.98 -4.89 -8.04
CA LYS A 23 6.90 -4.68 -9.50
C LYS A 23 7.22 -3.24 -9.92
N VAL A 24 7.06 -2.25 -9.03
CA VAL A 24 7.16 -0.81 -9.35
C VAL A 24 8.25 -0.07 -8.58
N GLU A 25 8.93 -0.72 -7.63
CA GLU A 25 9.95 -0.11 -6.77
C GLU A 25 11.01 0.64 -7.57
N VAL A 26 11.54 0.01 -8.63
CA VAL A 26 12.54 0.61 -9.52
C VAL A 26 11.99 1.84 -10.26
N LEU A 27 10.71 1.81 -10.64
CA LEU A 27 10.05 2.90 -11.38
C LEU A 27 9.68 4.09 -10.48
N LEU A 28 9.35 3.83 -9.21
CA LEU A 28 9.05 4.88 -8.23
C LEU A 28 10.29 5.74 -7.93
N GLY A 29 11.49 5.13 -7.98
CA GLY A 29 12.76 5.83 -7.76
C GLY A 29 12.90 6.42 -6.35
N ARG A 30 12.14 5.89 -5.39
CA ARG A 30 12.18 6.22 -3.96
C ARG A 30 11.90 4.98 -3.14
N SER A 31 12.56 4.86 -1.98
CA SER A 31 12.26 3.80 -1.02
C SER A 31 10.89 4.04 -0.38
N VAL A 32 10.16 2.95 -0.19
CA VAL A 32 8.91 2.92 0.56
C VAL A 32 9.12 2.03 1.79
N ASP A 33 8.53 2.39 2.92
CA ASP A 33 8.61 1.59 4.13
C ASP A 33 7.90 0.25 3.94
N LEU A 34 8.68 -0.81 3.72
CA LEU A 34 8.19 -2.17 3.52
C LEU A 34 7.45 -2.72 4.74
N SER A 35 7.84 -2.31 5.95
CA SER A 35 7.19 -2.77 7.18
C SER A 35 5.77 -2.20 7.30
N MET A 36 5.58 -0.95 6.85
CA MET A 36 4.27 -0.32 6.78
C MET A 36 3.39 -0.98 5.71
N LEU A 37 3.95 -1.32 4.54
CA LEU A 37 3.21 -2.08 3.51
C LEU A 37 2.76 -3.45 4.01
N GLN A 38 3.62 -4.18 4.71
CA GLN A 38 3.28 -5.48 5.32
C GLN A 38 2.16 -5.35 6.35
N THR A 39 2.23 -4.30 7.18
CA THR A 39 1.19 -4.00 8.18
C THR A 39 -0.16 -3.75 7.53
N LEU A 40 -0.19 -2.96 6.44
CA LEU A 40 -1.41 -2.67 5.69
C LEU A 40 -1.96 -3.89 4.94
N ASP A 41 -1.10 -4.76 4.40
CA ASP A 41 -1.51 -6.02 3.78
C ASP A 41 -2.19 -6.95 4.79
N ALA A 42 -1.63 -7.08 5.99
CA ALA A 42 -2.24 -7.84 7.06
C ALA A 42 -3.59 -7.23 7.47
N LEU A 43 -3.62 -5.92 7.72
CA LEU A 43 -4.84 -5.21 8.13
C LEU A 43 -5.98 -5.36 7.10
N TYR A 44 -5.66 -5.35 5.81
CA TYR A 44 -6.64 -5.50 4.76
C TYR A 44 -7.26 -6.91 4.69
N ILE A 45 -6.51 -7.96 5.03
CA ILE A 45 -7.06 -9.31 5.15
C ILE A 45 -8.01 -9.37 6.35
N GLU A 46 -7.52 -8.90 7.50
CA GLU A 46 -8.20 -8.95 8.80
C GLU A 46 -9.44 -8.04 8.87
N ALA A 47 -9.47 -6.93 8.13
CA ALA A 47 -10.62 -6.01 8.13
C ALA A 47 -11.73 -6.42 7.15
N ARG A 48 -11.44 -7.32 6.19
CA ARG A 48 -12.41 -7.69 5.13
C ARG A 48 -13.43 -8.73 5.60
N TYR A 49 -13.07 -9.55 6.58
CA TYR A 49 -13.95 -10.61 7.07
C TYR A 49 -14.66 -10.14 8.34
N PRO A 50 -16.00 -10.12 8.40
CA PRO A 50 -16.74 -9.60 9.55
C PRO A 50 -16.46 -10.31 10.88
N GLY A 51 -15.90 -11.53 10.84
CA GLY A 51 -15.48 -12.29 12.01
C GLY A 51 -14.06 -11.96 12.49
N GLU A 52 -13.27 -11.28 11.67
CA GLU A 52 -11.93 -10.82 12.00
C GLU A 52 -11.98 -9.35 12.42
N LEU A 53 -11.28 -9.01 13.50
CA LEU A 53 -11.40 -7.70 14.14
C LEU A 53 -10.46 -6.64 13.55
N GLY A 54 -9.68 -6.96 12.52
CA GLY A 54 -8.72 -6.02 11.95
C GLY A 54 -7.62 -5.62 12.94
N LEU A 55 -7.11 -6.57 13.72
CA LEU A 55 -6.21 -6.27 14.83
C LEU A 55 -4.75 -6.12 14.37
N LEU A 56 -4.08 -5.12 14.93
CA LEU A 56 -2.62 -5.02 14.96
C LEU A 56 -2.06 -5.91 16.08
N PRO A 57 -0.73 -6.14 16.15
CA PRO A 57 -0.11 -6.90 17.24
C PRO A 57 -0.48 -6.39 18.65
N HIS A 58 -0.78 -5.09 18.77
CA HIS A 58 -1.19 -4.42 19.99
C HIS A 58 -2.72 -4.25 20.15
N GLY A 59 -3.53 -4.95 19.33
CA GLY A 59 -4.99 -4.90 19.38
C GLY A 59 -5.60 -3.99 18.32
N ARG A 60 -6.75 -3.37 18.61
CA ARG A 60 -7.45 -2.53 17.63
C ARG A 60 -6.59 -1.32 17.25
N PRO A 61 -6.55 -0.93 15.96
CA PRO A 61 -5.87 0.29 15.54
C PRO A 61 -6.40 1.49 16.33
N SER A 62 -5.48 2.29 16.87
CA SER A 62 -5.81 3.56 17.49
C SER A 62 -6.08 4.64 16.44
N ALA A 63 -6.63 5.78 16.87
CA ALA A 63 -6.76 6.95 16.00
C ALA A 63 -5.39 7.42 15.45
N ALA A 64 -4.34 7.33 16.28
CA ALA A 64 -2.98 7.62 15.88
C ALA A 64 -2.45 6.62 14.85
N ASP A 65 -2.84 5.35 14.92
CA ASP A 65 -2.47 4.34 13.91
C ASP A 65 -3.13 4.67 12.57
N ALA A 66 -4.44 4.97 12.58
CA ALA A 66 -5.18 5.37 11.39
C ALA A 66 -4.59 6.63 10.73
N GLU A 67 -4.20 7.62 11.54
CA GLU A 67 -3.52 8.82 11.04
C GLU A 67 -2.19 8.48 10.37
N ARG A 68 -1.34 7.67 11.01
CA ARG A 68 -0.05 7.24 10.43
C ARG A 68 -0.24 6.48 9.12
N PHE A 69 -1.21 5.57 9.07
CA PHE A 69 -1.55 4.82 7.84
C PHE A 69 -2.01 5.74 6.72
N SER A 70 -2.86 6.72 7.03
CA SER A 70 -3.35 7.71 6.07
C SER A 70 -2.22 8.58 5.51
N ILE A 71 -1.35 9.10 6.38
CA ILE A 71 -0.18 9.90 5.98
C ILE A 71 0.74 9.08 5.05
N PHE A 72 1.04 7.84 5.44
CA PHE A 72 1.87 6.95 4.64
C PHE A 72 1.25 6.67 3.26
N ALA A 73 -0.03 6.28 3.23
CA ALA A 73 -0.73 5.98 1.98
C ALA A 73 -0.75 7.20 1.05
N ASN A 74 -0.99 8.39 1.59
CA ASN A 74 -0.92 9.64 0.84
C ASN A 74 0.48 9.90 0.27
N ALA A 75 1.54 9.70 1.06
CA ALA A 75 2.90 9.90 0.57
C ALA A 75 3.25 8.96 -0.61
N VAL A 76 2.86 7.69 -0.52
CA VAL A 76 3.04 6.71 -1.61
C VAL A 76 2.22 7.10 -2.84
N PHE A 77 0.95 7.46 -2.65
CA PHE A 77 0.07 7.91 -3.74
C PHE A 77 0.64 9.13 -4.46
N GLN A 78 1.08 10.16 -3.73
CA GLN A 78 1.67 11.36 -4.33
C GLN A 78 2.94 11.04 -5.11
N THR A 79 3.78 10.13 -4.60
CA THR A 79 4.97 9.69 -5.31
C THR A 79 4.61 9.02 -6.64
N ALA A 80 3.63 8.11 -6.63
CA ALA A 80 3.15 7.45 -7.84
C ALA A 80 2.50 8.45 -8.82
N ALA A 81 1.70 9.39 -8.32
CA ALA A 81 1.03 10.41 -9.14
C ALA A 81 2.03 11.36 -9.81
N VAL A 82 3.06 11.81 -9.09
CA VAL A 82 4.15 12.62 -9.67
C VAL A 82 4.87 11.86 -10.77
N ARG A 83 5.11 10.55 -10.58
CA ARG A 83 5.77 9.72 -11.60
C ARG A 83 4.89 9.48 -12.83
N LEU A 84 3.58 9.42 -12.68
CA LEU A 84 2.64 9.37 -13.80
C LEU A 84 2.60 10.66 -14.60
N ASN A 85 2.62 11.83 -13.93
CA ASN A 85 2.56 13.14 -14.58
C ASN A 85 3.89 13.60 -15.20
N GLN A 86 4.95 12.80 -15.10
CA GLN A 86 6.29 13.09 -15.66
C GLN A 86 6.56 12.35 -16.99
N LEU A 87 5.60 11.57 -17.47
CA LEU A 87 5.58 10.92 -18.79
C LEU A 87 4.76 11.75 -19.77
#